data_AF-A0A5J4R9Y9-F1
#
_entry.id   AF-A0A5J4R9Y9-F1
#
_cell.length_a   1.000
_cell.length_b   1.000
_cell.length_c   1.000
_cell.angle_alpha   90.00
_cell.angle_beta   90.00
_cell.angle_gamma   90.00
#
_symmetry.space_group_name_H-M   'P 1'
#
loop_
_entity.id
_entity.type
_entity.pdbx_description
1 polymer ?
#
loop_
_entity_poly.entity_id
_entity_poly.type
_entity_poly.pdbx_seq_one_letter_code
_entity_poly.pdbx_strand_id
1 'polypeptide(L)'
;MARFNKIQVITTLIETGLVPVFYHENLEVAKAVVEACYKGGIRVFEFTNRGEFAHEIFGELLKFTKKECPELILGIGSIVDA
;
A
#
# COMPACT_ATOMS: atom_id res chain seq x y z
N MET A 1 12.02 -11.63 1.55
CA MET A 1 10.77 -12.34 1.90
C MET A 1 9.66 -11.32 2.16
N ALA A 2 8.40 -11.66 1.84
CA ALA A 2 7.25 -10.84 2.19
C ALA A 2 7.12 -10.74 3.72
N ARG A 3 6.72 -9.57 4.23
CA ARG A 3 6.58 -9.31 5.69
C ARG A 3 5.39 -10.05 6.31
N PHE A 4 4.39 -10.35 5.49
CA PHE A 4 3.13 -10.96 5.89
C PHE A 4 2.87 -12.20 5.05
N ASN A 5 2.36 -13.25 5.68
CA ASN A 5 1.94 -14.46 4.98
C ASN A 5 0.49 -14.34 4.48
N LYS A 6 0.06 -15.29 3.63
CA LYS A 6 -1.27 -15.29 3.00
C LYS A 6 -2.41 -15.25 4.01
N ILE A 7 -2.31 -15.98 5.12
CA ILE A 7 -3.36 -16.04 6.15
C ILE A 7 -3.48 -14.67 6.82
N GLN A 8 -2.36 -14.07 7.23
CA GLN A 8 -2.35 -12.73 7.83
C GLN A 8 -2.99 -11.69 6.91
N VAL A 9 -2.69 -11.74 5.61
CA VAL A 9 -3.28 -10.82 4.62
C VAL A 9 -4.80 -10.99 4.57
N ILE A 10 -5.30 -12.21 4.43
CA ILE A 10 -6.74 -12.49 4.36
C ILE A 10 -7.45 -12.05 5.66
N THR A 11 -6.89 -12.38 6.82
CA THR A 11 -7.45 -11.98 8.11
C THR A 11 -7.53 -10.46 8.24
N THR A 12 -6.44 -9.76 7.92
CA THR A 12 -6.39 -8.28 8.01
C THR A 12 -7.38 -7.62 7.04
N LEU A 13 -7.55 -8.18 5.84
CA LEU A 13 -8.56 -7.72 4.88
C LEU A 13 -9.98 -7.80 5.46
N ILE A 14 -10.32 -8.95 6.07
CA ILE A 14 -11.64 -9.18 6.70
C ILE A 14 -11.84 -8.25 7.89
N GLU A 15 -10.85 -8.13 8.78
CA GLU A 15 -10.94 -7.29 9.98
C GLU A 15 -11.01 -5.79 9.66
N THR A 16 -10.28 -5.34 8.64
CA THR A 16 -10.33 -3.92 8.21
C THR A 16 -11.66 -3.60 7.54
N GLY A 17 -12.27 -4.55 6.81
CA GLY A 17 -13.58 -4.39 6.16
C GLY A 17 -13.62 -3.43 4.96
N LEU A 18 -12.52 -2.75 4.66
CA LEU A 18 -12.35 -1.80 3.55
C LEU A 18 -10.91 -1.84 3.03
N VAL A 19 -10.73 -1.78 1.72
CA VAL A 19 -9.43 -1.63 1.07
C VAL A 19 -9.45 -0.36 0.23
N PRO A 20 -8.77 0.72 0.65
CA PRO A 20 -8.56 1.87 -0.21
C PRO A 20 -7.69 1.48 -1.41
N VAL A 21 -8.14 1.86 -2.60
CA VAL A 21 -7.42 1.67 -3.86
C VAL A 21 -7.09 3.05 -4.41
N PHE A 22 -5.80 3.36 -4.59
CA PHE A 22 -5.37 4.73 -4.89
C PHE A 22 -4.08 4.79 -5.72
N TYR A 23 -3.92 5.88 -6.46
CA TYR A 23 -2.67 6.24 -7.14
C TYR A 23 -2.51 7.75 -7.19
N HIS A 24 -1.24 8.19 -7.09
CA HIS A 24 -0.83 9.55 -7.36
C HIS A 24 0.65 9.56 -7.80
N GLU A 25 1.00 10.39 -8.78
CA GLU A 25 2.37 10.49 -9.31
C GLU A 25 3.34 11.15 -8.33
N ASN A 26 2.86 12.13 -7.56
CA ASN A 26 3.64 12.77 -6.51
C ASN A 26 3.74 11.86 -5.26
N LEU A 27 4.97 11.45 -4.92
CA LEU A 27 5.27 10.58 -3.79
C LEU A 27 4.81 11.14 -2.44
N GLU A 28 4.93 12.45 -2.20
CA GLU A 28 4.55 13.05 -0.92
C GLU A 28 3.03 13.04 -0.72
N VAL A 29 2.26 13.20 -1.81
CA VAL A 29 0.80 13.01 -1.77
C VAL A 29 0.46 11.55 -1.48
N ALA A 30 1.13 10.60 -2.13
CA ALA A 30 0.91 9.18 -1.89
C ALA A 30 1.19 8.78 -0.43
N LYS A 31 2.30 9.27 0.16
CA LYS A 31 2.64 9.07 1.57
C LYS A 31 1.58 9.64 2.49
N ALA A 32 1.17 10.90 2.26
CA ALA A 32 0.18 11.57 3.10
C ALA A 32 -1.18 10.84 3.10
N VAL A 33 -1.62 10.37 1.93
CA VAL A 33 -2.88 9.61 1.81
C VAL A 33 -2.77 8.27 2.55
N VAL A 34 -1.69 7.51 2.34
CA VAL A 34 -1.49 6.22 3.02
C VAL A 34 -1.40 6.40 4.53
N GLU A 35 -0.66 7.40 5.01
CA GLU A 35 -0.53 7.70 6.43
C GLU A 35 -1.87 8.12 7.05
N ALA A 36 -2.66 8.94 6.35
CA ALA A 36 -4.00 9.31 6.79
C ALA A 36 -4.92 8.10 6.92
N CYS A 37 -4.93 7.20 5.93
CA CYS A 37 -5.68 5.94 6.01
C CYS A 37 -5.21 5.08 7.18
N TYR A 38 -3.89 4.95 7.37
CA TYR A 38 -3.31 4.18 8.47
C TYR A 38 -3.72 4.71 9.85
N LYS A 39 -3.64 6.03 10.04
CA LYS A 39 -4.11 6.73 11.26
C LYS A 39 -5.62 6.59 11.45
N GLY A 40 -6.37 6.50 10.36
CA GLY A 40 -7.80 6.21 10.35
C GLY A 40 -8.18 4.76 10.65
N GLY A 41 -7.21 3.87 10.91
CA GLY A 41 -7.45 2.48 11.28
C GLY A 41 -7.32 1.48 10.12
N ILE A 42 -6.99 1.91 8.91
CA ILE A 42 -6.77 1.01 7.78
C ILE A 42 -5.48 0.22 7.97
N ARG A 43 -5.52 -1.09 7.70
CA ARG A 43 -4.35 -1.99 7.75
C ARG A 43 -4.05 -2.70 6.44
N VAL A 44 -4.83 -2.41 5.40
CA VAL A 44 -4.68 -2.92 4.02
C VAL A 44 -4.88 -1.78 3.04
N PHE A 45 -3.96 -1.61 2.10
CA PHE A 45 -4.03 -0.54 1.10
C PHE A 45 -3.52 -1.05 -0.24
N GLU A 46 -4.22 -0.72 -1.32
CA GLU A 46 -3.80 -1.05 -2.67
C GLU A 46 -3.33 0.22 -3.41
N PHE A 47 -2.06 0.23 -3.81
CA PHE A 47 -1.56 1.20 -4.77
C PHE A 47 -1.85 0.69 -6.18
N THR A 48 -2.26 1.53 -7.12
CA THR A 48 -2.46 1.05 -8.50
C THR A 48 -1.24 1.36 -9.36
N ASN A 49 -0.77 0.39 -10.15
CA ASN A 49 0.25 0.62 -11.18
C ASN A 49 -0.34 1.39 -12.37
N ARG A 50 -0.53 2.71 -12.20
CA ARG A 50 -1.04 3.63 -13.22
C ARG A 50 -0.02 4.73 -13.45
N GLY A 51 0.12 5.22 -14.69
CA GLY A 51 1.07 6.29 -15.01
C GLY A 51 2.51 5.82 -15.20
N GLU A 52 3.35 6.69 -15.74
CA GLU A 52 4.76 6.41 -15.95
C GLU A 52 5.49 6.26 -14.60
N PHE A 53 6.42 5.31 -14.52
CA PHE A 53 7.26 5.07 -13.33
C PHE A 53 6.50 4.78 -12.01
N ALA A 54 5.24 4.34 -12.06
CA ALA A 54 4.46 4.02 -10.86
C ALA A 54 5.12 2.97 -9.95
N HIS A 55 5.90 2.05 -10.53
CA HIS A 55 6.69 1.06 -9.80
C HIS A 55 7.80 1.70 -8.94
N GLU A 56 8.39 2.81 -9.38
CA GLU A 56 9.38 3.56 -8.60
C GLU A 56 8.73 4.25 -7.40
N ILE A 57 7.59 4.92 -7.63
CA ILE A 57 6.78 5.53 -6.56
C ILE A 57 6.36 4.47 -5.55
N PHE A 58 5.89 3.31 -6.02
CA PHE A 58 5.54 2.19 -5.16
C PHE A 58 6.73 1.69 -4.33
N GLY A 59 7.91 1.58 -4.94
CA GLY A 59 9.14 1.17 -4.26
C GLY A 59 9.48 2.08 -3.08
N GLU A 60 9.40 3.40 -3.28
CA GLU A 60 9.61 4.39 -2.21
C GLU A 60 8.49 4.39 -1.16
N LEU A 61 7.23 4.27 -1.59
CA LEU A 61 6.08 4.17 -0.70
C LEU A 61 6.15 2.91 0.18
N LEU A 62 6.63 1.79 -0.36
CA LEU A 62 6.86 0.56 0.39
C LEU A 62 7.95 0.72 1.46
N LYS A 63 9.03 1.47 1.17
CA LYS A 63 10.07 1.79 2.17
C LYS A 63 9.49 2.66 3.28
N PHE A 64 8.69 3.67 2.93
CA PHE A 64 8.02 4.54 3.89
C PHE A 64 7.08 3.76 4.81
N THR A 65 6.16 2.96 4.25
CA THR A 65 5.18 2.19 5.04
C THR A 65 5.84 1.15 5.95
N LYS A 66 6.97 0.56 5.52
CA LYS A 66 7.77 -0.32 6.40
C LYS A 66 8.27 0.37 7.66
N LYS A 67 8.58 1.67 7.59
CA LYS A 67 9.12 2.45 8.70
C LYS A 67 8.02 3.09 9.54
N GLU A 68 7.08 3.78 8.89
CA GLU A 68 6.10 4.65 9.56
C GLU A 68 4.73 3.97 9.76
N CYS A 69 4.42 2.93 8.99
CA CYS A 69 3.13 2.21 9.05
C CYS A 69 3.36 0.69 9.15
N PRO A 70 4.06 0.19 10.19
CA PRO A 70 4.57 -1.17 10.22
C PRO A 70 3.47 -2.23 10.16
N GLU A 71 2.24 -1.93 10.58
CA GLU A 71 1.11 -2.87 10.52
C GLU A 71 0.38 -2.85 9.17
N LEU A 72 0.72 -1.93 8.26
CA LEU A 72 0.07 -1.79 6.97
C LEU A 72 0.57 -2.85 5.98
N ILE A 73 -0.36 -3.57 5.39
CA ILE A 73 -0.16 -4.39 4.21
C ILE A 73 -0.39 -3.51 2.97
N LEU A 74 0.70 -3.19 2.28
CA LEU A 74 0.66 -2.45 1.03
C LEU A 74 0.75 -3.43 -0.15
N GLY A 75 -0.31 -3.48 -0.97
CA GLY A 75 -0.35 -4.19 -2.24
C GLY A 75 -0.19 -3.24 -3.42
N ILE A 76 0.08 -3.80 -4.60
CA ILE A 76 0.00 -3.07 -5.86
C ILE A 76 -0.83 -3.84 -6.90
N GLY A 77 -1.77 -3.16 -7.53
CA GLY A 77 -2.58 -3.71 -8.62
C GLY A 77 -1.78 -3.83 -9.91
N SER A 78 -1.70 -5.05 -10.45
CA SER A 78 -1.07 -5.42 -11.73
C SER A 78 0.30 -4.82 -12.00
N ILE A 79 1.37 -5.47 -11.53
CA ILE A 79 2.69 -5.31 -12.15
C ILE A 79 2.59 -6.02 -13.50
N VAL A 80 2.46 -5.26 -14.58
CA VAL A 80 2.58 -5.80 -15.94
C VAL A 80 3.99 -6.36 -16.11
N ASP A 81 4.13 -7.51 -16.79
CA ASP A 81 5.44 -7.99 -17.20
C ASP A 81 6.16 -6.85 -17.92
N ALA A 82 7.31 -6.46 -17.38
CA ALA A 82 8.19 -5.46 -17.96
C ALA A 82 9.05 -6.08 -19.06
#